data_AF-A0A261AJZ3-F1
#
_entry.id   AF-A0A261AJZ3-F1
#
_cell.length_a   1.000
_cell.length_b   1.000
_cell.length_c   1.000
_cell.angle_alpha   90.00
_cell.angle_beta   90.00
_cell.angle_gamma   90.00
#
_symmetry.space_group_name_H-M   'P 1'
#
loop_
_entity.id
_entity.type
_entity.pdbx_description
1 polymer ?
#
loop_
_entity_poly.entity_id
_entity_poly.type
_entity_poly.pdbx_seq_one_letter_code
_entity_poly.pdbx_strand_id
1 'polypeptide(L)'
;MALSFYALLEAALLVLNGIAILHRERFLKKYGLGAPSHSFDGSNSVKDQVVSLIFAVETVMRMPLIAINIVVIVFKLILGLIDISVFEKIYEVEQALHAHDTKPCIEWCQYHQSRLRQIKSRMEVVARQQEIITLIEQGNIPEAVAYVKKYLVPIAKANFSDDLRKTMGAIAMPLVESRVRNPDFHDEKRYEKCAEFFIKEAYRLYQIPDVSALSVIVQMGLSAQKTPICEPDHKTPLSEQTCVVCRPDVWPLAEGLPYAHVDNARILCSFNGTVCNDDENIPYLFPSGHVIGLQAINTLKRDDNKIWDPIMKKEIEETEILRLYFILLSTVTEYIPSFLMSQKDPEAEAAESKAMEEEMNPAGNGAYGSLLGKQEYSVGQYIRQRAPEVEFRVGDVVFHPKLEFRGVIIGWDEQAIAPEKYIKVAHGDNKHFSTQPNYAVLIDTRDRFTPQMSYIVQENLRLEKGTIWHPLVDKFFEGFDEQRQKYILRPIYKQWYPDD
;
A
#
# COMPACT_ATOMS: atom_id res chain seq x y z
N MET A 1 -19.85 29.06 14.40
CA MET A 1 -20.65 28.06 15.13
C MET A 1 -20.11 28.04 16.55
N ALA A 2 -20.96 28.18 17.56
CA ALA A 2 -20.53 27.98 18.94
C ALA A 2 -20.15 26.50 19.11
N LEU A 3 -18.99 26.21 19.73
CA LEU A 3 -18.64 24.86 20.16
C LEU A 3 -19.71 24.40 21.17
N SER A 4 -20.69 23.63 20.70
CA SER A 4 -21.64 22.98 21.60
C SER A 4 -20.96 21.78 22.24
N PHE A 5 -21.36 21.45 23.47
CA PHE A 5 -20.89 20.24 24.15
C PHE A 5 -21.13 18.98 23.31
N TYR A 6 -22.25 18.96 22.56
CA TYR A 6 -22.57 17.91 21.60
C TYR A 6 -21.52 17.79 20.49
N ALA A 7 -21.12 18.91 19.86
CA ALA A 7 -20.11 18.91 18.80
C ALA A 7 -18.75 18.42 19.29
N LEU A 8 -18.40 18.70 20.55
CA LEU A 8 -17.16 18.22 21.16
C LEU A 8 -17.21 16.72 21.44
N LEU A 9 -18.34 16.19 21.89
CA LEU A 9 -18.56 14.76 22.10
C LEU A 9 -18.53 14.00 20.77
N GLU A 10 -19.18 14.53 19.74
CA GLU A 10 -19.15 13.96 18.39
C GLU A 10 -17.73 13.96 17.80
N ALA A 11 -17.00 15.06 17.92
CA ALA A 11 -15.60 15.12 17.48
C ALA A 11 -14.73 14.10 18.22
N ALA A 12 -14.89 13.96 19.54
CA ALA A 12 -14.17 12.96 20.32
C ALA A 12 -14.50 11.52 19.88
N LEU A 13 -15.78 11.23 19.61
CA LEU A 13 -16.22 9.92 19.11
C LEU A 13 -15.59 9.62 17.74
N LEU A 14 -15.56 10.58 16.82
CA LEU A 14 -14.94 10.41 15.51
C LEU A 14 -13.43 10.17 15.62
N VAL A 15 -12.73 10.90 16.50
CA VAL A 15 -11.30 10.69 16.75
C VAL A 15 -11.03 9.29 17.31
N LEU A 16 -11.82 8.84 18.29
CA LEU A 16 -11.67 7.49 18.87
C LEU A 16 -11.95 6.38 17.84
N ASN A 17 -12.95 6.55 16.97
CA ASN A 17 -13.19 5.64 15.86
C ASN A 17 -12.00 5.59 14.89
N GLY A 18 -11.42 6.75 14.56
CA GLY A 18 -10.23 6.82 13.70
C GLY A 18 -9.03 6.08 14.30
N ILE A 19 -8.78 6.24 15.60
CA ILE A 19 -7.72 5.52 16.31
C ILE A 19 -8.00 4.01 16.32
N ALA A 20 -9.24 3.59 16.57
CA ALA A 20 -9.60 2.17 16.68
C ALA A 20 -9.41 1.36 15.39
N ILE A 21 -9.48 2.01 14.22
CA ILE A 21 -9.36 1.40 12.88
C ILE A 21 -7.91 1.42 12.35
N LEU A 22 -7.01 2.18 12.99
CA LEU A 22 -5.66 2.41 12.52
C LEU A 22 -4.84 1.11 12.41
N HIS A 23 -4.17 0.88 11.28
CA HIS A 23 -3.30 -0.30 11.09
C HIS A 23 -1.86 0.01 11.52
N ARG A 24 -1.43 -0.61 12.61
CA ARG A 24 -0.18 -0.29 13.31
C ARG A 24 1.08 -0.44 12.46
N GLU A 25 1.26 -1.61 11.85
CA GLU A 25 2.49 -1.91 11.12
C GLU A 25 2.67 -1.05 9.86
N ARG A 26 1.55 -0.53 9.34
CA ARG A 26 1.55 0.27 8.12
C ARG A 26 1.69 1.76 8.41
N PHE A 27 0.98 2.24 9.43
CA PHE A 27 0.95 3.66 9.77
C PHE A 27 2.01 4.02 10.82
N LEU A 28 2.04 3.34 11.96
CA LEU A 28 2.91 3.70 13.08
C LEU A 28 4.39 3.40 12.79
N LYS A 29 4.69 2.31 12.07
CA LYS A 29 6.07 1.96 11.67
C LYS A 29 6.72 3.07 10.83
N LYS A 30 5.96 3.73 9.95
CA LYS A 30 6.45 4.83 9.09
C LYS A 30 6.91 6.06 9.89
N TYR A 31 6.38 6.24 11.10
CA TYR A 31 6.74 7.34 12.01
C TYR A 31 7.68 6.90 13.13
N GLY A 32 8.27 5.71 13.05
CA GLY A 32 9.17 5.18 14.09
C GLY A 32 8.44 4.81 15.40
N LEU A 33 7.13 4.58 15.33
CA LEU A 33 6.26 4.19 16.45
C LEU A 33 5.83 2.71 16.35
N GLY A 34 6.66 1.89 15.69
CA GLY A 34 6.45 0.43 15.64
C GLY A 34 6.44 -0.17 17.05
N ALA A 35 5.74 -1.29 17.23
CA ALA A 35 5.52 -1.91 18.54
C ALA A 35 6.82 -2.00 19.37
N PRO A 36 6.75 -1.77 20.70
CA PRO A 36 7.92 -1.86 21.54
C PRO A 36 8.46 -3.28 21.46
N SER A 37 9.68 -3.44 20.93
CA SER A 37 10.51 -4.58 21.31
C SER A 37 10.59 -4.57 22.82
N HIS A 38 10.36 -5.72 23.46
CA HIS A 38 10.52 -5.90 24.91
C HIS A 38 11.97 -5.63 25.31
N SER A 39 12.33 -4.35 25.39
CA SER A 39 13.60 -3.84 25.90
C SER A 39 13.30 -3.39 27.32
N PHE A 40 13.82 -4.15 28.27
CA PHE A 40 13.74 -3.92 29.71
C PHE A 40 14.60 -2.72 30.13
N ASP A 41 14.44 -1.57 29.49
CA ASP A 41 15.15 -0.34 29.88
C ASP A 41 14.19 0.83 30.04
N GLY A 42 14.09 1.32 31.28
CA GLY A 42 13.01 2.15 31.78
C GLY A 42 13.19 3.63 31.50
N SER A 43 12.94 4.08 30.27
CA SER A 43 12.68 5.49 29.98
C SER A 43 11.30 5.66 29.34
N ASN A 44 10.30 6.06 30.13
CA ASN A 44 8.96 6.38 29.62
C ASN A 44 9.00 7.69 28.81
N SER A 45 9.21 7.60 27.50
CA SER A 45 9.10 8.75 26.61
C SER A 45 7.63 9.12 26.40
N VAL A 46 7.33 10.40 26.13
CA VAL A 46 5.99 10.86 25.72
C VAL A 46 5.48 10.05 24.52
N LYS A 47 6.40 9.59 23.65
CA LYS A 47 6.10 8.71 22.52
C LYS A 47 5.52 7.37 22.97
N ASP A 48 6.08 6.75 24.01
CA ASP A 48 5.63 5.45 24.52
C ASP A 48 4.26 5.56 25.19
N GLN A 49 3.98 6.68 25.87
CA GLN A 49 2.67 6.96 26.44
C GLN A 49 1.58 7.11 25.36
N VAL A 50 1.89 7.78 24.25
CA VAL A 50 0.96 7.93 23.12
C VAL A 50 0.71 6.57 22.44
N VAL A 51 1.76 5.75 22.24
CA VAL A 51 1.62 4.40 21.68
C VAL A 51 0.80 3.49 22.60
N SER A 52 1.02 3.57 23.92
CA SER A 52 0.24 2.84 24.92
C SER A 52 -1.24 3.26 24.95
N LEU A 53 -1.53 4.55 24.78
CA LEU A 53 -2.90 5.05 24.68
C LEU A 53 -3.61 4.52 23.42
N ILE A 54 -2.92 4.56 22.26
CA ILE A 54 -3.43 3.99 21.01
C ILE A 54 -3.71 2.49 21.21
N PHE A 55 -2.80 1.78 21.87
CA PHE A 55 -2.95 0.36 22.18
C PHE A 55 -4.22 0.08 22.99
N ALA A 56 -4.43 0.83 24.06
CA ALA A 56 -5.56 0.69 24.95
C ALA A 56 -6.90 0.97 24.24
N VAL A 57 -6.96 2.00 23.39
CA VAL A 57 -8.15 2.31 22.60
C VAL A 57 -8.48 1.19 21.63
N GLU A 58 -7.49 0.68 20.88
CA GLU A 58 -7.76 -0.39 19.91
C GLU A 58 -8.17 -1.73 20.55
N THR A 59 -7.60 -2.09 21.71
CA THR A 59 -7.92 -3.37 22.37
C THR A 59 -9.22 -3.32 23.15
N VAL A 60 -9.49 -2.23 23.86
CA VAL A 60 -10.61 -2.16 24.82
C VAL A 60 -11.83 -1.47 24.22
N MET A 61 -11.63 -0.44 23.39
CA MET A 61 -12.73 0.45 22.98
C MET A 61 -13.46 0.02 21.72
N ARG A 62 -12.98 -0.95 20.93
CA ARG A 62 -13.66 -1.37 19.68
C ARG A 62 -15.12 -1.80 19.90
N MET A 63 -15.36 -2.73 20.82
CA MET A 63 -16.73 -3.23 21.10
C MET A 63 -17.63 -2.13 21.71
N PRO A 64 -17.19 -1.37 22.73
CA PRO A 64 -17.96 -0.23 23.23
C PRO A 64 -18.23 0.86 22.17
N LEU A 65 -17.24 1.19 21.34
CA LEU A 65 -17.41 2.20 20.28
C LEU A 65 -18.47 1.77 19.29
N ILE A 66 -18.54 0.49 18.89
CA ILE A 66 -19.61 0.00 18.01
C ILE A 66 -20.98 0.28 18.64
N ALA A 67 -21.18 -0.07 19.92
CA ALA A 67 -22.44 0.17 20.61
C ALA A 67 -22.77 1.68 20.72
N ILE A 68 -21.79 2.51 21.09
CA ILE A 68 -21.95 3.97 21.18
C ILE A 68 -22.30 4.57 19.82
N ASN A 69 -21.61 4.17 18.75
CA ASN A 69 -21.93 4.63 17.39
C ASN A 69 -23.34 4.22 16.97
N ILE A 70 -23.79 3.00 17.26
CA ILE A 70 -25.15 2.55 16.97
C ILE A 70 -26.16 3.47 17.69
N VAL A 71 -25.97 3.73 18.98
CA VAL A 71 -26.84 4.62 19.76
C VAL A 71 -26.86 6.03 19.18
N VAL A 72 -25.70 6.59 18.85
CA VAL A 72 -25.59 7.93 18.25
C VAL A 72 -26.28 7.99 16.89
N ILE A 73 -26.11 6.97 16.04
CA ILE A 73 -26.78 6.88 14.73
C ILE A 73 -28.29 6.85 14.91
N VAL A 74 -28.80 5.97 15.78
CA VAL A 74 -30.24 5.86 16.06
C VAL A 74 -30.79 7.19 16.61
N PHE A 75 -30.06 7.81 17.54
CA PHE A 75 -30.45 9.10 18.09
C PHE A 75 -30.49 10.21 17.04
N LYS A 76 -29.49 10.26 16.13
CA LYS A 76 -29.46 11.22 15.02
C LYS A 76 -30.61 11.02 14.03
N LEU A 77 -30.95 9.77 13.73
CA LEU A 77 -32.08 9.42 12.87
C LEU A 77 -33.41 9.85 13.49
N ILE A 78 -33.62 9.58 14.79
CA ILE A 78 -34.88 9.91 15.49
C ILE A 78 -35.05 11.43 15.65
N LEU A 79 -33.98 12.14 16.01
CA LEU A 79 -34.06 13.58 16.27
C LEU A 79 -33.98 14.45 15.02
N GLY A 80 -33.87 13.86 13.82
CA GLY A 80 -33.75 14.63 12.59
C GLY A 80 -32.54 15.56 12.59
N LEU A 81 -31.43 15.17 13.22
CA LEU A 81 -30.16 15.91 13.24
C LEU A 81 -29.42 15.85 11.88
N ILE A 82 -30.13 15.45 10.83
CA ILE A 82 -29.71 15.58 9.45
C ILE A 82 -30.15 16.98 9.02
N ASP A 83 -29.30 17.72 8.31
CA ASP A 83 -29.59 19.08 7.83
C ASP A 83 -30.67 19.10 6.72
N ILE A 84 -31.80 18.43 6.94
CA ILE A 84 -32.95 18.31 6.04
C ILE A 84 -33.42 19.70 5.62
N SER A 85 -33.47 20.64 6.56
CA SER A 85 -33.86 22.02 6.28
C SER A 85 -32.93 22.73 5.29
N VAL A 86 -31.63 22.38 5.27
CA VAL A 86 -30.68 22.89 4.29
C VAL A 86 -30.99 22.30 2.91
N PHE A 87 -31.19 21.00 2.81
CA PHE A 87 -31.52 20.33 1.55
C PHE A 87 -32.87 20.75 1.00
N GLU A 88 -33.89 20.91 1.86
CA GLU A 88 -35.21 21.43 1.49
C GLU A 88 -35.09 22.83 0.89
N LYS A 89 -34.27 23.72 1.48
CA LYS A 89 -34.07 25.06 0.94
C LYS A 89 -33.30 25.05 -0.38
N ILE A 90 -32.29 24.18 -0.53
CA ILE A 90 -31.56 24.02 -1.79
C ILE A 90 -32.52 23.54 -2.88
N TYR A 91 -33.34 22.54 -2.59
CA TYR A 91 -34.33 21.99 -3.51
C TYR A 91 -35.39 23.04 -3.89
N GLU A 92 -35.91 23.82 -2.94
CA GLU A 92 -36.85 24.91 -3.22
C GLU A 92 -36.29 25.92 -4.22
N VAL A 93 -35.02 26.34 -4.02
CA VAL A 93 -34.35 27.30 -4.91
C VAL A 93 -34.07 26.68 -6.29
N GLU A 94 -33.65 25.42 -6.35
CA GLU A 94 -33.44 24.69 -7.60
C GLU A 94 -34.75 24.62 -8.42
N GLN A 95 -35.86 24.20 -7.80
CA GLN A 95 -37.16 24.13 -8.47
C GLN A 95 -37.64 25.50 -8.94
N ALA A 96 -37.42 26.56 -8.15
CA ALA A 96 -37.74 27.92 -8.56
C ALA A 96 -36.95 28.36 -9.80
N LEU A 97 -35.65 28.05 -9.85
CA LEU A 97 -34.82 28.35 -11.02
C LEU A 97 -35.29 27.59 -12.27
N HIS A 98 -35.68 26.31 -12.14
CA HIS A 98 -36.30 25.56 -13.24
C HIS A 98 -37.66 26.12 -13.66
N ALA A 99 -38.43 26.70 -12.73
CA ALA A 99 -39.66 27.42 -13.00
C ALA A 99 -39.43 28.86 -13.53
N HIS A 100 -38.20 29.21 -13.89
CA HIS A 100 -37.78 30.53 -14.35
C HIS A 100 -37.92 31.67 -13.32
N ASP A 101 -38.00 31.35 -12.03
CA ASP A 101 -38.03 32.32 -10.92
C ASP A 101 -36.69 32.39 -10.18
N THR A 102 -36.02 33.53 -10.29
CA THR A 102 -34.72 33.82 -9.67
C THR A 102 -34.82 34.37 -8.26
N LYS A 103 -36.01 34.77 -7.79
CA LYS A 103 -36.18 35.45 -6.50
C LYS A 103 -35.71 34.60 -5.32
N PRO A 104 -36.08 33.30 -5.19
CA PRO A 104 -35.63 32.49 -4.07
C PRO A 104 -34.10 32.33 -4.04
N CYS A 105 -33.46 32.24 -5.21
CA CYS A 105 -32.00 32.16 -5.34
C CYS A 105 -31.33 33.44 -4.86
N ILE A 106 -31.88 34.59 -5.24
CA ILE A 106 -31.38 35.90 -4.83
C ILE A 106 -31.53 36.10 -3.31
N GLU A 107 -32.69 35.76 -2.74
CA GLU A 107 -32.93 35.84 -1.30
C GLU A 107 -31.97 34.94 -0.53
N TRP A 108 -31.73 33.73 -1.02
CA TRP A 108 -30.72 32.83 -0.47
C TRP A 108 -29.31 33.44 -0.52
N CYS A 109 -28.96 34.10 -1.63
CA CYS A 109 -27.66 34.79 -1.76
C CYS A 109 -27.53 35.94 -0.74
N GLN A 110 -28.59 36.73 -0.55
CA GLN A 110 -28.61 37.82 0.41
C GLN A 110 -28.49 37.33 1.85
N TYR A 111 -29.18 36.25 2.20
CA TYR A 111 -29.08 35.63 3.52
C TYR A 111 -27.65 35.14 3.80
N HIS A 112 -26.96 34.57 2.79
CA HIS A 112 -25.61 34.03 2.93
C HIS A 112 -24.48 34.97 2.49
N GLN A 113 -24.76 36.25 2.23
CA GLN A 113 -23.86 37.22 1.57
C GLN A 113 -22.44 37.29 2.16
N SER A 114 -22.28 37.19 3.49
CA SER A 114 -20.98 37.31 4.14
C SER A 114 -20.10 36.10 3.86
N ARG A 115 -20.69 34.90 3.89
CA ARG A 115 -19.97 33.65 3.59
C ARG A 115 -19.71 33.52 2.09
N LEU A 116 -20.67 33.90 1.25
CA LEU A 116 -20.49 33.92 -0.21
C LEU A 116 -19.34 34.85 -0.63
N ARG A 117 -19.18 35.99 0.04
CA ARG A 117 -18.02 36.88 -0.15
C ARG A 117 -16.69 36.23 0.24
N GLN A 118 -16.65 35.46 1.34
CA GLN A 118 -15.44 34.75 1.77
C GLN A 118 -14.99 33.70 0.75
N ILE A 119 -15.93 32.93 0.20
CA ILE A 119 -15.63 31.93 -0.82
C ILE A 119 -15.54 32.52 -2.24
N LYS A 120 -15.67 33.85 -2.38
CA LYS A 120 -15.68 34.58 -3.66
C LYS A 120 -16.66 33.99 -4.67
N SER A 121 -17.87 33.64 -4.21
CA SER A 121 -18.93 33.09 -5.06
C SER A 121 -19.41 34.12 -6.07
N ARG A 122 -19.61 33.70 -7.32
CA ARG A 122 -20.27 34.49 -8.37
C ARG A 122 -21.79 34.25 -8.44
N MET A 123 -22.38 33.48 -7.52
CA MET A 123 -23.78 33.03 -7.65
C MET A 123 -24.77 34.19 -7.73
N GLU A 124 -24.62 35.20 -6.86
CA GLU A 124 -25.51 36.37 -6.89
C GLU A 124 -25.38 37.14 -8.21
N VAL A 125 -24.17 37.28 -8.75
CA VAL A 125 -23.93 37.91 -10.06
C VAL A 125 -24.67 37.16 -11.16
N VAL A 126 -24.56 35.83 -11.19
CA VAL A 126 -25.22 34.98 -12.19
C VAL A 126 -26.75 35.08 -12.10
N ALA A 127 -27.31 34.99 -10.90
CA ALA A 127 -28.76 35.09 -10.69
C ALA A 127 -29.31 36.47 -11.10
N ARG A 128 -28.61 37.55 -10.75
CA ARG A 128 -28.97 38.92 -11.15
C ARG A 128 -28.84 39.13 -12.66
N GLN A 129 -27.79 38.59 -13.27
CA GLN A 129 -27.63 38.60 -14.74
C GLN A 129 -28.79 37.92 -15.44
N GLN A 130 -29.34 36.85 -14.87
CA GLN A 130 -30.48 36.16 -15.46
C GLN A 130 -31.71 37.07 -15.57
N GLU A 131 -32.05 37.82 -14.50
CA GLU A 131 -33.15 38.81 -14.56
C GLU A 131 -32.89 39.91 -15.59
N ILE A 132 -31.65 40.39 -15.66
CA ILE A 132 -31.25 41.41 -16.63
C ILE A 132 -31.41 40.90 -18.07
N ILE A 133 -31.00 39.66 -18.35
CA ILE A 133 -31.15 39.05 -19.67
C ILE A 133 -32.62 38.89 -20.02
N THR A 134 -33.47 38.47 -19.08
CA THR A 134 -34.92 38.40 -19.29
C THR A 134 -35.50 39.77 -19.67
N LEU A 135 -35.05 40.85 -19.03
CA LEU A 135 -35.45 42.22 -19.41
C LEU A 135 -34.95 42.63 -20.80
N ILE A 136 -33.73 42.22 -21.19
CA ILE A 136 -33.19 42.45 -22.54
C ILE A 136 -34.02 41.71 -23.59
N GLU A 137 -34.37 40.45 -23.33
CA GLU A 137 -35.21 39.61 -24.21
C GLU A 137 -36.63 40.20 -24.39
N GLN A 138 -37.18 40.82 -23.34
CA GLN A 138 -38.46 41.54 -23.39
C GLN A 138 -38.36 42.91 -24.07
N GLY A 139 -37.16 43.37 -24.42
CA GLY A 139 -36.92 44.70 -24.99
C GLY A 139 -36.99 45.85 -23.98
N ASN A 140 -37.08 45.56 -22.68
CA ASN A 140 -37.17 46.56 -21.61
C ASN A 140 -35.77 47.00 -21.14
N ILE A 141 -35.04 47.64 -22.06
CA ILE A 141 -33.67 48.14 -21.83
C ILE A 141 -33.58 49.17 -20.68
N PRO A 142 -34.51 50.13 -20.51
CA PRO A 142 -34.42 51.10 -19.41
C PRO A 142 -34.45 50.44 -18.03
N GLU A 143 -35.32 49.45 -17.83
CA GLU A 143 -35.41 48.72 -16.57
C GLU A 143 -34.18 47.84 -16.34
N ALA A 144 -33.65 47.19 -17.39
CA ALA A 144 -32.40 46.44 -17.31
C ALA A 144 -31.23 47.31 -16.81
N VAL A 145 -31.09 48.53 -17.34
CA VAL A 145 -30.05 49.49 -16.90
C VAL A 145 -30.26 49.92 -15.45
N ALA A 146 -31.51 50.22 -15.06
CA ALA A 146 -31.83 50.58 -13.68
C ALA A 146 -31.49 49.43 -12.71
N TYR A 147 -31.82 48.20 -13.09
CA TYR A 147 -31.54 47.00 -12.32
C TYR A 147 -30.03 46.78 -12.14
N VAL A 148 -29.24 46.89 -13.22
CA VAL A 148 -27.78 46.77 -13.16
C VAL A 148 -27.19 47.77 -12.17
N LYS A 149 -27.59 49.05 -12.27
CA LYS A 149 -27.08 50.10 -11.38
C LYS A 149 -27.42 49.83 -9.92
N LYS A 150 -28.62 49.33 -9.65
CA LYS A 150 -29.12 49.10 -8.30
C LYS A 150 -28.51 47.85 -7.64
N TYR A 151 -28.42 46.74 -8.37
CA TYR A 151 -28.10 45.43 -7.79
C TYR A 151 -26.77 44.84 -8.26
N LEU A 152 -26.42 44.96 -9.55
CA LEU A 152 -25.24 44.30 -10.11
C LEU A 152 -23.95 45.09 -9.85
N VAL A 153 -23.97 46.42 -10.02
CA VAL A 153 -22.77 47.27 -9.83
C VAL A 153 -22.18 47.13 -8.41
N PRO A 154 -22.97 47.18 -7.31
CA PRO A 154 -22.43 47.08 -5.95
C PRO A 154 -21.67 45.78 -5.68
N ILE A 155 -22.10 44.67 -6.30
CA ILE A 155 -21.52 43.34 -6.06
C ILE A 155 -20.40 42.98 -7.06
N ALA A 156 -20.51 43.44 -8.31
CA ALA A 156 -19.63 43.02 -9.39
C ALA A 156 -18.45 43.97 -9.63
N LYS A 157 -18.56 45.27 -9.32
CA LYS A 157 -17.56 46.28 -9.72
C LYS A 157 -16.14 45.98 -9.20
N ALA A 158 -16.02 45.45 -7.98
CA ALA A 158 -14.73 45.19 -7.36
C ALA A 158 -14.12 43.84 -7.76
N ASN A 159 -14.95 42.79 -7.88
CA ASN A 159 -14.48 41.40 -7.95
C ASN A 159 -14.90 40.65 -9.24
N PHE A 160 -15.86 41.17 -9.99
CA PHE A 160 -16.47 40.53 -11.17
C PHE A 160 -16.70 41.56 -12.30
N SER A 161 -15.68 42.37 -12.57
CA SER A 161 -15.76 43.48 -13.55
C SER A 161 -15.99 42.99 -14.98
N ASP A 162 -15.48 41.82 -15.34
CA ASP A 162 -15.69 41.20 -16.65
C ASP A 162 -17.17 40.81 -16.85
N ASP A 163 -17.82 40.22 -15.84
CA ASP A 163 -19.25 39.92 -15.84
C ASP A 163 -20.08 41.20 -16.03
N LEU A 164 -19.76 42.25 -15.28
CA LEU A 164 -20.41 43.54 -15.40
C LEU A 164 -20.24 44.13 -16.81
N ARG A 165 -19.02 44.08 -17.37
CA ARG A 165 -18.73 44.58 -18.73
C ARG A 165 -19.49 43.78 -19.77
N LYS A 166 -19.54 42.45 -19.66
CA LYS A 166 -20.27 41.58 -20.58
C LYS A 166 -21.77 41.88 -20.55
N THR A 167 -22.36 42.01 -19.36
CA THR A 167 -23.77 42.38 -19.19
C THR A 167 -24.08 43.75 -19.78
N MET A 168 -23.24 44.76 -19.49
CA MET A 168 -23.43 46.11 -20.05
C MET A 168 -23.27 46.14 -21.57
N GLY A 169 -22.35 45.33 -22.12
CA GLY A 169 -22.20 45.15 -23.56
C GLY A 169 -23.46 44.58 -24.20
N ALA A 170 -24.06 43.54 -23.61
CA ALA A 170 -25.30 42.94 -24.08
C ALA A 170 -26.48 43.95 -24.09
N ILE A 171 -26.55 44.83 -23.07
CA ILE A 171 -27.56 45.91 -23.00
C ILE A 171 -27.34 46.97 -24.08
N ALA A 172 -26.09 47.29 -24.41
CA ALA A 172 -25.73 48.39 -25.29
C ALA A 172 -25.90 48.08 -26.79
N MET A 173 -26.21 46.83 -27.16
CA MET A 173 -26.34 46.39 -28.54
C MET A 173 -27.75 45.86 -28.85
N PRO A 174 -28.16 45.82 -30.14
CA PRO A 174 -29.42 45.20 -30.53
C PRO A 174 -29.48 43.73 -30.11
N LEU A 175 -30.67 43.25 -29.74
CA LEU A 175 -30.88 41.87 -29.26
C LEU A 175 -30.33 40.80 -30.22
N VAL A 176 -30.51 41.01 -31.53
CA VAL A 176 -30.00 40.10 -32.57
C VAL A 176 -28.47 40.00 -32.51
N GLU A 177 -27.78 41.12 -32.31
CA GLU A 177 -26.32 41.12 -32.18
C GLU A 177 -25.87 40.53 -30.85
N SER A 178 -26.61 40.79 -29.75
CA SER A 178 -26.33 40.19 -28.44
C SER A 178 -26.42 38.67 -28.47
N ARG A 179 -27.43 38.10 -29.15
CA ARG A 179 -27.59 36.65 -29.33
C ARG A 179 -26.40 36.01 -30.04
N VAL A 180 -25.78 36.72 -31.00
CA VAL A 180 -24.60 36.23 -31.73
C VAL A 180 -23.32 36.38 -30.90
N ARG A 181 -23.14 37.52 -30.21
CA ARG A 181 -21.91 37.81 -29.45
C ARG A 181 -21.87 37.17 -28.05
N ASN A 182 -23.03 36.91 -27.46
CA ASN A 182 -23.19 36.36 -26.12
C ASN A 182 -24.14 35.15 -26.14
N PRO A 183 -23.86 34.10 -26.94
CA PRO A 183 -24.78 32.97 -27.10
C PRO A 183 -25.12 32.30 -25.76
N ASP A 184 -24.18 32.29 -24.83
CA ASP A 184 -24.34 31.76 -23.48
C ASP A 184 -25.29 32.57 -22.58
N PHE A 185 -25.55 33.84 -22.88
CA PHE A 185 -26.61 34.62 -22.21
C PHE A 185 -28.00 34.24 -22.72
N HIS A 186 -28.10 33.85 -23.99
CA HIS A 186 -29.36 33.61 -24.69
C HIS A 186 -29.65 32.11 -24.90
N ASP A 187 -28.92 31.25 -24.18
CA ASP A 187 -29.14 29.81 -24.20
C ASP A 187 -30.45 29.45 -23.51
N GLU A 188 -31.30 28.66 -24.16
CA GLU A 188 -32.58 28.19 -23.60
C GLU A 188 -32.39 27.42 -22.30
N LYS A 189 -31.25 26.71 -22.16
CA LYS A 189 -30.88 25.95 -20.96
C LYS A 189 -30.16 26.78 -19.90
N ARG A 190 -30.12 28.10 -20.04
CA ARG A 190 -29.39 28.96 -19.10
C ARG A 190 -29.93 28.86 -17.67
N TYR A 191 -31.24 28.72 -17.49
CA TYR A 191 -31.85 28.51 -16.18
C TYR A 191 -31.43 27.16 -15.55
N GLU A 192 -31.37 26.08 -16.35
CA GLU A 192 -30.85 24.78 -15.91
C GLU A 192 -29.38 24.91 -15.46
N LYS A 193 -28.54 25.56 -16.27
CA LYS A 193 -27.13 25.82 -15.93
C LYS A 193 -26.98 26.70 -14.68
N CYS A 194 -27.90 27.64 -14.47
CA CYS A 194 -27.94 28.47 -13.26
C CYS A 194 -28.28 27.63 -12.02
N ALA A 195 -29.25 26.72 -12.13
CA ALA A 195 -29.62 25.78 -11.06
C ALA A 195 -28.46 24.84 -10.71
N GLU A 196 -27.81 24.23 -11.71
CA GLU A 196 -26.62 23.40 -11.50
C GLU A 196 -25.49 24.17 -10.82
N PHE A 197 -25.26 25.42 -11.23
CA PHE A 197 -24.23 26.27 -10.62
C PHE A 197 -24.59 26.65 -9.18
N PHE A 198 -25.87 26.90 -8.90
CA PHE A 198 -26.39 27.15 -7.57
C PHE A 198 -26.15 25.95 -6.64
N ILE A 199 -26.47 24.72 -7.08
CA ILE A 199 -26.27 23.51 -6.27
C ILE A 199 -24.80 23.37 -5.89
N LYS A 200 -23.88 23.54 -6.86
CA LYS A 200 -22.43 23.49 -6.62
C LYS A 200 -21.98 24.54 -5.61
N GLU A 201 -22.47 25.78 -5.73
CA GLU A 201 -22.10 26.86 -4.81
C GLU A 201 -22.73 26.69 -3.42
N ALA A 202 -23.94 26.13 -3.33
CA ALA A 202 -24.58 25.76 -2.08
C ALA A 202 -23.80 24.65 -1.38
N TYR A 203 -23.42 23.59 -2.10
CA TYR A 203 -22.61 22.50 -1.53
C TYR A 203 -21.26 23.01 -1.06
N ARG A 204 -20.59 23.86 -1.85
CA ARG A 204 -19.34 24.53 -1.45
C ARG A 204 -19.51 25.40 -0.20
N LEU A 205 -20.62 26.11 -0.07
CA LEU A 205 -20.93 26.95 1.09
C LEU A 205 -21.16 26.13 2.37
N TYR A 206 -21.90 25.04 2.26
CA TYR A 206 -22.22 24.14 3.37
C TYR A 206 -21.16 23.05 3.61
N GLN A 207 -20.11 23.00 2.78
CA GLN A 207 -19.07 21.95 2.81
C GLN A 207 -19.64 20.54 2.61
N ILE A 208 -20.70 20.43 1.80
CA ILE A 208 -21.27 19.17 1.39
C ILE A 208 -20.39 18.62 0.25
N PRO A 209 -19.90 17.37 0.34
CA PRO A 209 -19.13 16.76 -0.75
C PRO A 209 -19.97 16.60 -2.01
N ASP A 210 -19.36 16.85 -3.18
CA ASP A 210 -20.00 16.63 -4.49
C ASP A 210 -20.18 15.13 -4.82
N VAL A 211 -19.55 14.26 -4.03
CA VAL A 211 -19.67 12.80 -4.13
C VAL A 211 -20.47 12.25 -2.96
N SER A 212 -21.38 11.32 -3.26
CA SER A 212 -22.17 10.65 -2.23
C SER A 212 -21.26 9.89 -1.26
N ALA A 213 -21.41 10.15 0.04
CA ALA A 213 -20.69 9.43 1.09
C ALA A 213 -20.91 7.92 1.00
N LEU A 214 -22.11 7.48 0.60
CA LEU A 214 -22.40 6.06 0.36
C LEU A 214 -21.55 5.50 -0.78
N SER A 215 -21.44 6.24 -1.89
CA SER A 215 -20.57 5.85 -3.02
C SER A 215 -19.13 5.68 -2.56
N VAL A 216 -18.62 6.65 -1.78
CA VAL A 216 -17.24 6.59 -1.27
C VAL A 216 -17.04 5.37 -0.37
N ILE A 217 -17.96 5.09 0.57
CA ILE A 217 -17.86 3.93 1.47
C ILE A 217 -17.91 2.62 0.69
N VAL A 218 -18.82 2.50 -0.27
CA VAL A 218 -18.92 1.31 -1.14
C VAL A 218 -17.63 1.14 -1.94
N GLN A 219 -17.12 2.21 -2.55
CA GLN A 219 -15.86 2.21 -3.28
C GLN A 219 -14.68 1.81 -2.39
N MET A 220 -14.61 2.30 -1.16
CA MET A 220 -13.58 1.86 -0.21
C MET A 220 -13.66 0.35 0.05
N GLY A 221 -14.85 -0.20 0.26
CA GLY A 221 -15.06 -1.64 0.42
C GLY A 221 -14.67 -2.45 -0.83
N LEU A 222 -15.07 -1.97 -2.01
CA LEU A 222 -14.72 -2.59 -3.30
C LEU A 222 -13.20 -2.57 -3.53
N SER A 223 -12.52 -1.48 -3.19
CA SER A 223 -11.05 -1.38 -3.33
C SER A 223 -10.30 -2.39 -2.46
N ALA A 224 -10.88 -2.80 -1.33
CA ALA A 224 -10.31 -3.83 -0.48
C ALA A 224 -10.49 -5.27 -1.03
N GLN A 225 -11.37 -5.45 -2.02
CA GLN A 225 -11.66 -6.75 -2.64
C GLN A 225 -11.21 -6.84 -4.11
N LYS A 226 -11.03 -5.70 -4.78
CA LYS A 226 -10.72 -5.62 -6.20
C LYS A 226 -9.33 -6.19 -6.48
N THR A 227 -9.23 -7.09 -7.44
CA THR A 227 -7.96 -7.69 -7.89
C THR A 227 -7.65 -7.29 -9.34
N PRO A 228 -6.41 -7.47 -9.82
CA PRO A 228 -6.05 -7.18 -11.21
C PRO A 228 -6.81 -7.98 -12.27
N ILE A 229 -7.39 -9.13 -11.90
CA ILE A 229 -8.16 -9.99 -12.81
C ILE A 229 -9.65 -9.62 -12.84
N CYS A 230 -10.11 -8.74 -11.96
CA CYS A 230 -11.51 -8.34 -11.93
C CYS A 230 -11.89 -7.60 -13.22
N GLU A 231 -12.98 -8.05 -13.85
CA GLU A 231 -13.59 -7.47 -15.04
C GLU A 231 -15.12 -7.64 -14.95
N PRO A 232 -15.93 -6.83 -15.66
CA PRO A 232 -17.37 -6.96 -15.59
C PRO A 232 -17.85 -8.28 -16.21
N ASP A 233 -18.45 -9.14 -15.38
CA ASP A 233 -18.97 -10.45 -15.79
C ASP A 233 -20.40 -10.32 -16.34
N HIS A 234 -20.50 -10.28 -17.67
CA HIS A 234 -21.77 -10.29 -18.38
C HIS A 234 -22.24 -11.71 -18.79
N LYS A 235 -21.44 -12.74 -18.52
CA LYS A 235 -21.69 -14.11 -18.99
C LYS A 235 -22.44 -14.94 -17.96
N THR A 236 -22.12 -14.75 -16.67
CA THR A 236 -22.75 -15.48 -15.58
C THR A 236 -24.04 -14.78 -15.14
N PRO A 237 -25.15 -15.49 -14.88
CA PRO A 237 -26.35 -14.89 -14.30
C PRO A 237 -26.08 -14.24 -12.92
N LEU A 238 -26.72 -13.11 -12.63
CA LEU A 238 -26.46 -12.31 -11.42
C LEU A 238 -26.65 -13.08 -10.10
N SER A 239 -27.52 -14.08 -10.08
CA SER A 239 -27.78 -14.96 -8.92
C SER A 239 -26.65 -15.93 -8.62
N GLU A 240 -25.78 -16.20 -9.60
CA GLU A 240 -24.67 -17.16 -9.51
C GLU A 240 -23.31 -16.45 -9.38
N GLN A 241 -23.27 -15.12 -9.53
CA GLN A 241 -22.04 -14.34 -9.39
C GLN A 241 -21.61 -14.21 -7.93
N THR A 242 -20.41 -14.70 -7.62
CA THR A 242 -19.84 -14.70 -6.26
C THR A 242 -18.97 -13.47 -6.00
N CYS A 243 -18.32 -12.90 -7.02
CA CYS A 243 -17.49 -11.72 -6.88
C CYS A 243 -18.31 -10.43 -6.96
N VAL A 244 -18.42 -9.70 -5.85
CA VAL A 244 -19.17 -8.43 -5.80
C VAL A 244 -18.56 -7.36 -6.72
N VAL A 245 -17.24 -7.38 -6.91
CA VAL A 245 -16.53 -6.39 -7.73
C VAL A 245 -16.83 -6.59 -9.22
N CYS A 246 -16.84 -7.83 -9.71
CA CYS A 246 -17.07 -8.16 -11.13
C CYS A 246 -18.54 -8.02 -11.56
N ARG A 247 -19.46 -7.75 -10.63
CA ARG A 247 -20.87 -7.58 -10.95
C ARG A 247 -21.09 -6.38 -11.86
N PRO A 248 -21.78 -6.52 -13.02
CA PRO A 248 -21.99 -5.42 -13.97
C PRO A 248 -22.71 -4.19 -13.37
N ASP A 249 -23.60 -4.38 -12.42
CA ASP A 249 -24.32 -3.30 -11.70
C ASP A 249 -23.42 -2.55 -10.71
N VAL A 250 -22.30 -3.15 -10.28
CA VAL A 250 -21.35 -2.59 -9.31
C VAL A 250 -20.09 -2.05 -9.99
N TRP A 251 -19.70 -2.63 -11.13
CA TRP A 251 -18.47 -2.30 -11.86
C TRP A 251 -18.24 -0.81 -12.11
N PRO A 252 -19.25 0.03 -12.45
CA PRO A 252 -19.04 1.47 -12.63
C PRO A 252 -18.45 2.18 -11.39
N LEU A 253 -18.72 1.66 -10.19
CA LEU A 253 -18.12 2.16 -8.96
C LEU A 253 -16.71 1.62 -8.75
N ALA A 254 -16.40 0.43 -9.29
CA ALA A 254 -15.15 -0.29 -9.08
C ALA A 254 -14.05 0.03 -10.10
N GLU A 255 -14.41 0.39 -11.33
CA GLU A 255 -13.50 0.47 -12.49
C GLU A 255 -12.23 1.30 -12.21
N GLY A 256 -12.39 2.51 -11.66
CA GLY A 256 -11.29 3.43 -11.37
C GLY A 256 -10.56 3.19 -10.05
N LEU A 257 -10.95 2.18 -9.27
CA LEU A 257 -10.38 1.95 -7.93
C LEU A 257 -9.01 1.26 -7.98
N PRO A 258 -8.14 1.52 -6.99
CA PRO A 258 -6.90 0.76 -6.83
C PRO A 258 -7.20 -0.72 -6.53
N TYR A 259 -6.22 -1.57 -6.78
CA TYR A 259 -6.28 -2.98 -6.42
C TYR A 259 -5.99 -3.18 -4.93
N ALA A 260 -6.64 -4.17 -4.34
CA ALA A 260 -6.39 -4.61 -2.99
C ALA A 260 -4.93 -5.05 -2.85
N HIS A 261 -4.26 -4.58 -1.80
CA HIS A 261 -2.96 -5.11 -1.42
C HIS A 261 -3.19 -6.42 -0.66
N VAL A 262 -2.67 -7.52 -1.20
CA VAL A 262 -2.79 -8.84 -0.60
C VAL A 262 -1.42 -9.28 -0.12
N ASP A 263 -1.21 -9.26 1.21
CA ASP A 263 0.05 -9.68 1.81
C ASP A 263 0.25 -11.20 1.73
N ASN A 264 -0.86 -11.95 1.78
CA ASN A 264 -0.88 -13.40 1.80
C ASN A 264 -1.93 -13.94 0.81
N ALA A 265 -1.49 -14.69 -0.20
CA ALA A 265 -2.39 -15.45 -1.05
C ALA A 265 -2.87 -16.70 -0.29
N ARG A 266 -4.17 -16.98 -0.35
CA ARG A 266 -4.75 -18.25 0.10
C ARG A 266 -5.33 -18.97 -1.10
N ILE A 267 -5.13 -20.27 -1.14
CA ILE A 267 -5.64 -21.12 -2.21
C ILE A 267 -6.91 -21.77 -1.73
N LEU A 268 -7.94 -21.72 -2.56
CA LEU A 268 -9.21 -22.37 -2.29
C LEU A 268 -9.38 -23.53 -3.26
N CYS A 269 -9.92 -24.62 -2.75
CA CYS A 269 -10.28 -25.79 -3.56
C CYS A 269 -11.40 -25.40 -4.53
N SER A 270 -11.19 -25.62 -5.82
CA SER A 270 -12.12 -25.23 -6.89
C SER A 270 -13.44 -26.02 -6.85
N PHE A 271 -13.47 -27.16 -6.16
CA PHE A 271 -14.67 -28.00 -6.06
C PHE A 271 -15.61 -27.60 -4.92
N ASN A 272 -15.07 -27.27 -3.74
CA ASN A 272 -15.87 -27.05 -2.51
C ASN A 272 -15.52 -25.76 -1.76
N GLY A 273 -14.57 -24.96 -2.26
CA GLY A 273 -14.17 -23.68 -1.67
C GLY A 273 -13.36 -23.76 -0.38
N THR A 274 -12.96 -24.95 0.09
CA THR A 274 -12.16 -25.07 1.32
C THR A 274 -10.73 -24.59 1.12
N VAL A 275 -10.11 -24.03 2.17
CA VAL A 275 -8.73 -23.54 2.13
C VAL A 275 -7.78 -24.72 1.92
N CYS A 276 -6.86 -24.60 0.98
CA CYS A 276 -5.77 -25.54 0.77
C CYS A 276 -4.51 -25.08 1.51
N ASN A 277 -3.79 -26.01 2.14
CA ASN A 277 -2.56 -25.77 2.90
C ASN A 277 -1.63 -27.00 2.80
N ASP A 278 -0.38 -26.89 3.26
CA ASP A 278 0.61 -27.96 3.08
C ASP A 278 0.43 -29.16 4.04
N ASP A 279 -0.35 -29.00 5.10
CA ASP A 279 -0.47 -29.98 6.18
C ASP A 279 -1.79 -30.76 6.13
N GLU A 280 -2.93 -30.08 6.03
CA GLU A 280 -4.27 -30.66 6.23
C GLU A 280 -5.06 -30.86 4.92
N ASN A 281 -4.89 -29.96 3.95
CA ASN A 281 -5.64 -29.96 2.70
C ASN A 281 -4.74 -29.60 1.52
N ILE A 282 -3.81 -30.51 1.22
CA ILE A 282 -2.74 -30.33 0.23
C ILE A 282 -3.33 -30.01 -1.15
N PRO A 283 -2.87 -28.92 -1.81
CA PRO A 283 -3.38 -28.54 -3.14
C PRO A 283 -2.79 -29.41 -4.27
N TYR A 284 -3.65 -29.91 -5.15
CA TYR A 284 -3.26 -30.59 -6.39
C TYR A 284 -3.85 -29.88 -7.61
N LEU A 285 -3.02 -29.70 -8.64
CA LEU A 285 -3.41 -29.22 -9.96
C LEU A 285 -3.97 -30.35 -10.79
N PHE A 286 -5.22 -30.23 -11.21
CA PHE A 286 -5.85 -31.14 -12.16
C PHE A 286 -5.50 -30.74 -13.60
N PRO A 287 -5.58 -31.67 -14.58
CA PRO A 287 -5.37 -31.34 -15.99
C PRO A 287 -6.37 -30.31 -16.55
N SER A 288 -7.48 -30.08 -15.84
CA SER A 288 -8.43 -29.00 -16.10
C SER A 288 -7.87 -27.60 -15.80
N GLY A 289 -6.67 -27.51 -15.21
CA GLY A 289 -6.05 -26.25 -14.78
C GLY A 289 -6.53 -25.76 -13.41
N HIS A 290 -7.35 -26.54 -12.71
CA HIS A 290 -7.96 -26.14 -11.44
C HIS A 290 -7.27 -26.82 -10.26
N VAL A 291 -7.24 -26.11 -9.13
CA VAL A 291 -6.65 -26.62 -7.88
C VAL A 291 -7.74 -27.26 -7.04
N ILE A 292 -7.55 -28.53 -6.67
CA ILE A 292 -8.45 -29.28 -5.79
C ILE A 292 -7.63 -29.78 -4.59
N GLY A 293 -8.15 -29.54 -3.39
CA GLY A 293 -7.48 -29.95 -2.15
C GLY A 293 -7.66 -31.45 -1.86
N LEU A 294 -6.69 -32.06 -1.20
CA LEU A 294 -6.66 -33.50 -0.88
C LEU A 294 -7.95 -34.01 -0.21
N GLN A 295 -8.56 -33.19 0.66
CA GLN A 295 -9.82 -33.57 1.31
C GLN A 295 -10.96 -33.78 0.31
N ALA A 296 -11.01 -32.97 -0.76
CA ALA A 296 -11.97 -33.14 -1.84
C ALA A 296 -11.57 -34.29 -2.77
N ILE A 297 -10.27 -34.49 -3.04
CA ILE A 297 -9.80 -35.62 -3.86
C ILE A 297 -10.24 -36.96 -3.27
N ASN A 298 -10.20 -37.10 -1.94
CA ASN A 298 -10.64 -38.33 -1.27
C ASN A 298 -12.11 -38.69 -1.54
N THR A 299 -12.98 -37.72 -1.86
CA THR A 299 -14.38 -37.98 -2.23
C THR A 299 -14.59 -38.19 -3.73
N LEU A 300 -13.60 -37.80 -4.54
CA LEU A 300 -13.59 -37.91 -6.01
C LEU A 300 -12.90 -39.19 -6.51
N LYS A 301 -12.21 -39.93 -5.63
CA LYS A 301 -11.62 -41.23 -5.96
C LYS A 301 -12.71 -42.23 -6.39
N ARG A 302 -12.36 -43.04 -7.40
CA ARG A 302 -13.19 -44.13 -7.93
C ARG A 302 -12.44 -45.45 -7.72
N ASP A 303 -12.20 -46.20 -8.78
CA ASP A 303 -11.47 -47.48 -8.75
C ASP A 303 -9.94 -47.26 -8.80
N ASP A 304 -9.15 -48.34 -8.67
CA ASP A 304 -7.67 -48.32 -8.57
C ASP A 304 -7.02 -47.32 -9.57
N ASN A 305 -6.38 -46.30 -9.01
CA ASN A 305 -5.67 -45.19 -9.67
C ASN A 305 -6.52 -44.21 -10.50
N LYS A 306 -7.85 -44.19 -10.37
CA LYS A 306 -8.70 -43.23 -11.10
C LYS A 306 -9.39 -42.21 -10.20
N ILE A 307 -9.43 -40.98 -10.68
CA ILE A 307 -10.06 -39.83 -10.02
C ILE A 307 -11.05 -39.17 -10.99
N TRP A 308 -12.23 -38.78 -10.48
CA TRP A 308 -13.19 -37.99 -11.26
C TRP A 308 -12.81 -36.50 -11.22
N ASP A 309 -12.57 -35.88 -12.38
CA ASP A 309 -12.44 -34.43 -12.51
C ASP A 309 -13.85 -33.80 -12.60
N PRO A 310 -14.31 -33.06 -11.57
CA PRO A 310 -15.66 -32.50 -11.54
C PRO A 310 -15.87 -31.36 -12.55
N ILE A 311 -14.80 -30.78 -13.09
CA ILE A 311 -14.82 -29.63 -13.99
C ILE A 311 -14.81 -30.08 -15.44
N MET A 312 -13.89 -30.98 -15.81
CA MET A 312 -13.90 -31.61 -17.14
C MET A 312 -15.01 -32.67 -17.29
N LYS A 313 -15.58 -33.14 -16.18
CA LYS A 313 -16.58 -34.22 -16.14
C LYS A 313 -16.07 -35.50 -16.81
N LYS A 314 -14.84 -35.90 -16.46
CA LYS A 314 -14.21 -37.14 -16.96
C LYS A 314 -13.36 -37.79 -15.88
N GLU A 315 -13.10 -39.09 -16.03
CA GLU A 315 -12.11 -39.80 -15.23
C GLU A 315 -10.70 -39.51 -15.76
N ILE A 316 -9.76 -39.35 -14.83
CA ILE A 316 -8.33 -39.14 -15.08
C ILE A 316 -7.53 -40.12 -14.21
N GLU A 317 -6.32 -40.45 -14.65
CA GLU A 317 -5.39 -41.24 -13.84
C GLU A 317 -4.83 -40.38 -12.68
N GLU A 318 -4.61 -40.98 -11.51
CA GLU A 318 -4.06 -40.30 -10.32
C GLU A 318 -2.64 -39.76 -10.58
N THR A 319 -1.92 -40.29 -11.57
CA THR A 319 -0.62 -39.76 -12.01
C THR A 319 -0.72 -38.46 -12.81
N GLU A 320 -1.90 -38.11 -13.31
CA GLU A 320 -2.11 -36.87 -14.09
C GLU A 320 -2.30 -35.64 -13.20
N ILE A 321 -2.58 -35.82 -11.90
CA ILE A 321 -2.69 -34.70 -10.97
C ILE A 321 -1.31 -34.37 -10.39
N LEU A 322 -0.99 -33.08 -10.33
CA LEU A 322 0.32 -32.61 -9.85
C LEU A 322 0.16 -31.94 -8.50
N ARG A 323 0.92 -32.38 -7.49
CA ARG A 323 0.99 -31.65 -6.22
C ARG A 323 1.58 -30.26 -6.48
N LEU A 324 0.88 -29.24 -6.01
CA LEU A 324 1.36 -27.87 -6.08
C LEU A 324 2.16 -27.53 -4.82
N TYR A 325 3.28 -26.85 -5.01
CA TYR A 325 4.10 -26.29 -3.95
C TYR A 325 4.13 -24.77 -4.12
N PHE A 326 3.90 -24.04 -3.03
CA PHE A 326 3.89 -22.58 -3.05
C PHE A 326 5.02 -22.06 -2.18
N ILE A 327 5.90 -21.27 -2.79
CA ILE A 327 6.95 -20.57 -2.07
C ILE A 327 6.41 -19.18 -1.76
N LEU A 328 6.29 -18.84 -0.47
CA LEU A 328 5.89 -17.51 -0.05
C LEU A 328 6.87 -16.48 -0.62
N LEU A 329 6.34 -15.47 -1.30
CA LEU A 329 7.21 -14.42 -1.83
C LEU A 329 7.83 -13.60 -0.70
N SER A 330 7.30 -13.58 0.53
CA SER A 330 7.95 -12.97 1.70
C SER A 330 9.30 -13.61 2.04
N THR A 331 9.46 -14.92 1.79
CA THR A 331 10.78 -15.59 1.83
C THR A 331 11.69 -15.19 0.67
N VAL A 332 11.17 -14.53 -0.37
CA VAL A 332 11.91 -13.99 -1.52
C VAL A 332 12.15 -12.47 -1.38
N THR A 333 11.20 -11.69 -0.83
CA THR A 333 11.29 -10.23 -0.65
C THR A 333 12.19 -9.81 0.50
N GLU A 334 12.45 -10.67 1.49
CA GLU A 334 13.58 -10.45 2.42
C GLU A 334 14.94 -10.46 1.70
N TYR A 335 15.00 -10.96 0.45
CA TYR A 335 16.23 -11.16 -0.31
C TYR A 335 16.29 -10.42 -1.65
N ILE A 336 15.32 -9.55 -1.97
CA ILE A 336 15.46 -8.57 -3.06
C ILE A 336 16.02 -7.27 -2.44
N PRO A 337 17.25 -6.86 -2.77
CA PRO A 337 17.83 -5.64 -2.24
C PRO A 337 16.93 -4.43 -2.50
N SER A 338 16.72 -3.62 -1.46
CA SER A 338 15.86 -2.43 -1.48
C SER A 338 16.23 -1.39 -2.55
N PHE A 339 17.42 -1.46 -3.16
CA PHE A 339 17.85 -0.59 -4.26
C PHE A 339 17.05 -0.82 -5.56
N LEU A 340 16.41 -1.98 -5.75
CA LEU A 340 15.58 -2.26 -6.93
C LEU A 340 14.19 -1.59 -6.84
N MET A 341 13.77 -1.11 -5.66
CA MET A 341 12.38 -0.70 -5.40
C MET A 341 12.20 0.70 -4.81
N SER A 342 13.25 1.49 -4.57
CA SER A 342 13.08 2.85 -4.02
C SER A 342 14.15 3.83 -4.51
N GLN A 343 13.70 4.91 -5.13
CA GLN A 343 14.44 6.18 -5.10
C GLN A 343 14.60 6.59 -3.63
N LYS A 344 15.82 6.84 -3.15
CA LYS A 344 16.07 7.22 -1.76
C LYS A 344 16.92 8.48 -1.64
N ASP A 345 16.60 9.19 -0.56
CA ASP A 345 17.02 10.52 -0.15
C ASP A 345 18.49 10.53 0.37
N PRO A 346 19.40 11.32 -0.24
CA PRO A 346 20.84 11.30 0.05
C PRO A 346 21.24 11.76 1.45
N GLU A 347 20.42 12.57 2.13
CA GLU A 347 20.83 13.23 3.38
C GLU A 347 20.73 12.32 4.61
N ALA A 348 19.82 11.34 4.59
CA ALA A 348 19.69 10.34 5.66
C ALA A 348 20.84 9.33 5.65
N GLU A 349 21.34 8.98 4.47
CA GLU A 349 22.41 7.99 4.26
C GLU A 349 23.77 8.54 4.74
N ALA A 350 24.01 9.83 4.57
CA ALA A 350 25.24 10.49 5.02
C ALA A 350 25.33 10.60 6.56
N ALA A 351 24.19 10.72 7.25
CA ALA A 351 24.15 10.84 8.71
C ALA A 351 24.36 9.49 9.41
N GLU A 352 23.78 8.40 8.88
CA GLU A 352 24.01 7.03 9.35
C GLU A 352 25.45 6.55 9.08
N SER A 353 26.00 6.89 7.90
CA SER A 353 27.39 6.55 7.55
C SER A 353 28.40 7.17 8.50
N LYS A 354 28.19 8.43 8.92
CA LYS A 354 29.07 9.13 9.86
C LYS A 354 29.02 8.57 11.28
N ALA A 355 27.85 8.13 11.73
CA ALA A 355 27.68 7.51 13.05
C ALA A 355 28.28 6.10 13.10
N MET A 356 28.31 5.39 11.97
CA MET A 356 28.91 4.05 11.85
C MET A 356 30.44 4.07 11.64
N GLU A 357 31.00 5.17 11.13
CA GLU A 357 32.46 5.37 11.03
C GLU A 357 33.14 5.44 12.40
N GLU A 358 32.45 5.88 13.45
CA GLU A 358 33.02 6.07 14.79
C GLU A 358 33.15 4.77 15.62
N GLU A 359 32.57 3.64 15.18
CA GLU A 359 32.62 2.35 15.91
C GLU A 359 33.63 1.31 15.37
N MET A 360 34.42 1.61 14.34
CA MET A 360 35.23 0.58 13.66
C MET A 360 36.66 0.40 14.22
N ASN A 361 36.98 -0.85 14.55
CA ASN A 361 38.31 -1.37 14.82
C ASN A 361 39.22 -1.20 13.57
N PRO A 362 40.41 -0.57 13.67
CA PRO A 362 41.21 -0.12 12.52
C PRO A 362 41.92 -1.19 11.64
N ALA A 363 41.52 -2.47 11.68
CA ALA A 363 42.23 -3.57 10.97
C ALA A 363 41.34 -4.50 10.12
N GLY A 364 40.30 -3.97 9.48
CA GLY A 364 39.27 -4.73 8.73
C GLY A 364 39.74 -5.48 7.46
N ASN A 365 40.60 -6.50 7.61
CA ASN A 365 41.18 -7.24 6.49
C ASN A 365 40.85 -8.76 6.46
N GLY A 366 40.37 -9.39 7.53
CA GLY A 366 40.12 -10.86 7.62
C GLY A 366 39.21 -11.49 6.55
N ALA A 367 39.22 -12.83 6.40
CA ALA A 367 38.36 -13.55 5.45
C ALA A 367 36.89 -13.40 5.83
N TYR A 368 36.65 -13.08 7.10
CA TYR A 368 35.42 -12.49 7.60
C TYR A 368 35.30 -11.02 7.14
N GLY A 369 34.84 -10.81 5.90
CA GLY A 369 34.63 -9.48 5.31
C GLY A 369 33.17 -9.03 5.34
N SER A 370 32.85 -8.04 6.18
CA SER A 370 31.73 -7.11 6.02
C SER A 370 32.32 -5.75 5.70
N LEU A 371 32.22 -5.29 4.45
CA LEU A 371 32.58 -3.92 4.11
C LEU A 371 31.40 -3.00 4.46
N LEU A 372 31.68 -2.00 5.30
CA LEU A 372 31.00 -0.70 5.39
C LEU A 372 29.57 -0.64 4.83
N GLY A 373 28.58 -0.75 5.71
CA GLY A 373 27.21 -0.29 5.42
C GLY A 373 26.44 -1.03 4.32
N LYS A 374 26.97 -2.10 3.73
CA LYS A 374 26.26 -2.96 2.78
C LYS A 374 26.40 -4.41 3.22
N GLN A 375 25.27 -5.11 3.30
CA GLN A 375 25.15 -6.55 3.56
C GLN A 375 25.75 -7.37 2.39
N GLU A 376 27.02 -7.16 2.04
CA GLU A 376 27.73 -7.89 1.00
C GLU A 376 28.86 -8.73 1.62
N TYR A 377 28.69 -10.05 1.53
CA TYR A 377 29.73 -11.03 1.81
C TYR A 377 30.95 -10.78 0.91
N SER A 378 32.10 -10.39 1.48
CA SER A 378 33.32 -10.11 0.73
C SER A 378 34.47 -11.01 1.17
N VAL A 379 35.39 -11.28 0.23
CA VAL A 379 36.70 -11.85 0.53
C VAL A 379 37.56 -10.73 1.11
N GLY A 380 38.17 -10.96 2.29
CA GLY A 380 39.09 -10.00 2.89
C GLY A 380 40.22 -9.56 1.96
N GLN A 381 40.49 -8.25 1.90
CA GLN A 381 41.35 -7.61 0.90
C GLN A 381 42.84 -7.61 1.24
N TYR A 382 43.39 -8.74 1.68
CA TYR A 382 44.84 -8.92 1.80
C TYR A 382 45.31 -10.25 1.22
N ILE A 383 46.58 -10.30 0.85
CA ILE A 383 47.22 -11.48 0.27
C ILE A 383 47.50 -12.47 1.40
N ARG A 384 46.96 -13.68 1.29
CA ARG A 384 47.25 -14.78 2.20
C ARG A 384 48.28 -15.69 1.56
N GLN A 385 49.35 -15.97 2.29
CA GLN A 385 50.32 -17.00 1.92
C GLN A 385 50.00 -18.24 2.74
N ARG A 386 49.85 -19.39 2.09
CA ARG A 386 49.35 -20.59 2.79
C ARG A 386 50.44 -21.23 3.64
N ALA A 387 50.30 -21.15 4.97
CA ALA A 387 51.11 -21.95 5.88
C ALA A 387 50.76 -23.46 5.80
N PRO A 388 51.72 -24.37 6.12
CA PRO A 388 51.51 -25.81 6.09
C PRO A 388 50.34 -26.32 6.95
N GLU A 389 50.01 -25.62 8.02
CA GLU A 389 48.92 -25.92 8.97
C GLU A 389 47.51 -25.65 8.43
N VAL A 390 47.36 -24.87 7.36
CA VAL A 390 46.07 -24.58 6.71
C VAL A 390 45.69 -25.77 5.82
N GLU A 391 44.84 -26.65 6.34
CA GLU A 391 44.52 -27.94 5.72
C GLU A 391 43.67 -27.81 4.46
N PHE A 392 42.61 -26.99 4.50
CA PHE A 392 41.65 -26.84 3.40
C PHE A 392 41.94 -25.62 2.54
N ARG A 393 41.37 -25.62 1.33
CA ARG A 393 41.60 -24.60 0.31
C ARG A 393 40.30 -23.92 -0.09
N VAL A 394 40.38 -22.70 -0.61
CA VAL A 394 39.21 -22.06 -1.23
C VAL A 394 38.67 -22.94 -2.36
N GLY A 395 37.36 -23.15 -2.36
CA GLY A 395 36.64 -24.03 -3.28
C GLY A 395 36.50 -25.48 -2.83
N ASP A 396 37.17 -25.90 -1.75
CA ASP A 396 36.96 -27.24 -1.18
C ASP A 396 35.55 -27.35 -0.59
N VAL A 397 34.95 -28.52 -0.81
CA VAL A 397 33.65 -28.88 -0.24
C VAL A 397 33.90 -29.59 1.07
N VAL A 398 33.21 -29.14 2.11
CA VAL A 398 33.43 -29.60 3.49
C VAL A 398 32.12 -29.97 4.16
N PHE A 399 32.21 -30.88 5.12
CA PHE A 399 31.11 -31.29 5.99
C PHE A 399 31.47 -30.97 7.45
N HIS A 400 30.48 -30.48 8.21
CA HIS A 400 30.62 -30.19 9.63
C HIS A 400 30.00 -31.31 10.47
N PRO A 401 30.77 -32.27 11.03
CA PRO A 401 30.19 -33.48 11.63
C PRO A 401 29.29 -33.24 12.84
N LYS A 402 29.56 -32.19 13.64
CA LYS A 402 28.77 -31.88 14.84
C LYS A 402 27.43 -31.19 14.55
N LEU A 403 27.34 -30.46 13.44
CA LEU A 403 26.17 -29.65 13.07
C LEU A 403 25.52 -30.16 11.78
N GLU A 404 26.02 -31.27 11.24
CA GLU A 404 25.47 -32.04 10.13
C GLU A 404 25.06 -31.19 8.91
N PHE A 405 25.98 -30.38 8.40
CA PHE A 405 25.77 -29.63 7.16
C PHE A 405 27.01 -29.66 6.26
N ARG A 406 26.77 -29.56 4.95
CA ARG A 406 27.80 -29.37 3.93
C ARG A 406 27.98 -27.89 3.61
N GLY A 407 29.13 -27.54 3.08
CA GLY A 407 29.39 -26.19 2.60
C GLY A 407 30.63 -26.11 1.72
N VAL A 408 30.85 -24.93 1.13
CA VAL A 408 32.04 -24.64 0.32
C VAL A 408 32.84 -23.52 0.95
N ILE A 409 34.15 -23.70 1.03
CA ILE A 409 35.07 -22.70 1.58
C ILE A 409 35.24 -21.56 0.57
N ILE A 410 34.92 -20.33 0.98
CA ILE A 410 35.11 -19.11 0.19
C ILE A 410 36.30 -18.26 0.67
N GLY A 411 36.89 -18.64 1.80
CA GLY A 411 38.06 -17.97 2.37
C GLY A 411 38.57 -18.62 3.63
N TRP A 412 39.80 -18.28 4.02
CA TRP A 412 40.44 -18.80 5.23
C TRP A 412 41.37 -17.76 5.85
N ASP A 413 41.59 -17.82 7.16
CA ASP A 413 42.63 -17.07 7.86
C ASP A 413 43.40 -18.04 8.78
N GLU A 414 44.73 -17.89 8.88
CA GLU A 414 45.58 -18.77 9.71
C GLU A 414 45.26 -18.69 11.20
N GLN A 415 44.77 -17.53 11.63
CA GLN A 415 44.23 -17.25 12.95
C GLN A 415 42.92 -16.48 12.76
N ALA A 416 42.00 -16.54 13.71
CA ALA A 416 40.72 -15.88 13.57
C ALA A 416 40.88 -14.35 13.45
N ILE A 417 40.46 -13.77 12.33
CA ILE A 417 40.45 -12.31 12.11
C ILE A 417 38.99 -11.85 11.96
N ALA A 418 38.36 -11.56 13.10
CA ALA A 418 36.99 -11.03 13.18
C ALA A 418 36.83 -10.14 14.43
N PRO A 419 35.80 -9.27 14.51
CA PRO A 419 35.55 -8.45 15.70
C PRO A 419 35.39 -9.31 16.97
N GLU A 420 35.91 -8.84 18.11
CA GLU A 420 35.89 -9.61 19.38
C GLU A 420 34.47 -10.06 19.79
N LYS A 421 33.46 -9.21 19.56
CA LYS A 421 32.05 -9.55 19.80
C LYS A 421 31.60 -10.76 18.97
N TYR A 422 32.06 -10.86 17.71
CA TYR A 422 31.73 -11.97 16.82
C TYR A 422 32.48 -13.25 17.21
N ILE A 423 33.78 -13.14 17.50
CA ILE A 423 34.59 -14.27 18.00
C ILE A 423 33.97 -14.87 19.27
N LYS A 424 33.48 -14.03 20.19
CA LYS A 424 32.81 -14.50 21.41
C LYS A 424 31.51 -15.27 21.13
N VAL A 425 30.77 -14.90 20.08
CA VAL A 425 29.54 -15.62 19.67
C VAL A 425 29.89 -16.92 18.93
N ALA A 426 30.86 -16.88 18.01
CA ALA A 426 31.22 -18.01 17.17
C ALA A 426 32.05 -19.08 17.89
N HIS A 427 32.88 -18.70 18.87
CA HIS A 427 33.81 -19.59 19.57
C HIS A 427 33.53 -19.73 21.07
N GLY A 428 32.58 -18.95 21.61
CA GLY A 428 32.33 -18.90 23.04
C GLY A 428 33.56 -18.42 23.81
N ASP A 429 33.86 -19.08 24.94
CA ASP A 429 35.03 -18.79 25.77
C ASP A 429 36.29 -19.59 25.36
N ASN A 430 36.23 -20.37 24.27
CA ASN A 430 37.33 -21.24 23.87
C ASN A 430 38.40 -20.48 23.06
N LYS A 431 39.42 -19.98 23.77
CA LYS A 431 40.52 -19.21 23.20
C LYS A 431 41.36 -19.98 22.16
N HIS A 432 41.36 -21.32 22.19
CA HIS A 432 42.10 -22.14 21.23
C HIS A 432 41.57 -21.99 19.79
N PHE A 433 40.27 -21.72 19.65
CA PHE A 433 39.60 -21.59 18.35
C PHE A 433 40.08 -20.37 17.57
N SER A 434 40.52 -19.31 18.26
CA SER A 434 41.08 -18.12 17.61
C SER A 434 42.53 -18.29 17.15
N THR A 435 43.26 -19.28 17.68
CA THR A 435 44.69 -19.48 17.41
C THR A 435 44.99 -20.52 16.32
N GLN A 436 43.95 -21.10 15.73
CA GLN A 436 44.04 -22.08 14.65
C GLN A 436 43.39 -21.55 13.36
N PRO A 437 43.60 -22.22 12.21
CA PRO A 437 42.98 -21.78 10.96
C PRO A 437 41.45 -21.78 11.04
N ASN A 438 40.85 -20.71 10.53
CA ASN A 438 39.41 -20.52 10.45
C ASN A 438 38.98 -20.28 9.01
N TYR A 439 37.80 -20.78 8.66
CA TYR A 439 37.30 -20.83 7.29
C TYR A 439 35.96 -20.13 7.19
N ALA A 440 35.81 -19.25 6.19
CA ALA A 440 34.52 -18.73 5.77
C ALA A 440 33.84 -19.76 4.84
N VAL A 441 32.70 -20.28 5.26
CA VAL A 441 32.00 -21.38 4.60
C VAL A 441 30.58 -20.98 4.22
N LEU A 442 30.22 -21.13 2.95
CA LEU A 442 28.84 -21.04 2.49
C LEU A 442 28.15 -22.38 2.72
N ILE A 443 27.04 -22.39 3.46
CA ILE A 443 26.34 -23.61 3.87
C ILE A 443 25.33 -24.03 2.80
N ASP A 444 25.22 -25.33 2.52
CA ASP A 444 24.26 -25.88 1.56
C ASP A 444 22.82 -25.65 1.99
N THR A 445 22.01 -25.05 1.11
CA THR A 445 20.60 -24.74 1.38
C THR A 445 19.73 -25.98 1.48
N ARG A 446 20.21 -27.14 0.99
CA ARG A 446 19.54 -28.44 1.17
C ARG A 446 19.69 -28.97 2.59
N ASP A 447 20.75 -28.58 3.29
CA ASP A 447 21.01 -28.99 4.68
C ASP A 447 20.49 -27.93 5.67
N ARG A 448 20.51 -26.64 5.27
CA ARG A 448 19.96 -25.51 6.04
C ARG A 448 19.10 -24.63 5.13
N PHE A 449 17.79 -24.64 5.33
CA PHE A 449 16.83 -23.93 4.45
C PHE A 449 17.11 -22.43 4.25
N THR A 450 17.77 -21.77 5.20
CA THR A 450 18.22 -20.38 5.06
C THR A 450 19.67 -20.33 4.55
N PRO A 451 19.96 -19.59 3.46
CA PRO A 451 21.33 -19.34 3.01
C PRO A 451 22.16 -18.70 4.13
N GLN A 452 23.22 -19.38 4.55
CA GLN A 452 24.06 -18.95 5.66
C GLN A 452 25.54 -19.02 5.27
N MET A 453 26.29 -18.06 5.80
CA MET A 453 27.75 -18.11 5.83
C MET A 453 28.19 -18.20 7.29
N SER A 454 29.11 -19.11 7.58
CA SER A 454 29.67 -19.28 8.92
C SER A 454 31.19 -19.20 8.88
N TYR A 455 31.78 -18.70 9.98
CA TYR A 455 33.21 -18.71 10.21
C TYR A 455 33.56 -19.86 11.16
N ILE A 456 34.24 -20.87 10.64
CA ILE A 456 34.33 -22.20 11.26
C ILE A 456 35.79 -22.58 11.44
N VAL A 457 36.15 -23.08 12.63
CA VAL A 457 37.48 -23.62 12.93
C VAL A 457 37.81 -24.90 12.17
N GLN A 458 39.08 -25.09 11.80
CA GLN A 458 39.57 -26.24 11.03
C GLN A 458 39.15 -27.59 11.61
N GLU A 459 39.30 -27.78 12.93
CA GLU A 459 39.03 -29.07 13.59
C GLU A 459 37.58 -29.56 13.46
N ASN A 460 36.65 -28.65 13.17
CA ASN A 460 35.22 -28.95 13.02
C ASN A 460 34.83 -29.32 11.57
N LEU A 461 35.77 -29.27 10.63
CA LEU A 461 35.53 -29.56 9.22
C LEU A 461 36.18 -30.87 8.79
N ARG A 462 35.57 -31.49 7.78
CA ARG A 462 36.08 -32.67 7.05
C ARG A 462 35.83 -32.46 5.56
N LEU A 463 36.71 -32.95 4.70
CA LEU A 463 36.48 -32.92 3.25
C LEU A 463 35.26 -33.77 2.87
N GLU A 464 34.48 -33.26 1.94
CA GLU A 464 33.27 -33.88 1.42
C GLU A 464 33.24 -33.75 -0.12
N LYS A 465 32.43 -34.58 -0.77
CA LYS A 465 32.27 -34.55 -2.24
C LYS A 465 30.90 -34.03 -2.66
N GLY A 466 30.82 -33.60 -3.92
CA GLY A 466 29.59 -33.11 -4.55
C GLY A 466 29.45 -31.59 -4.53
N THR A 467 28.38 -31.10 -5.17
CA THR A 467 28.12 -29.67 -5.34
C THR A 467 27.32 -29.11 -4.17
N ILE A 468 27.52 -27.83 -3.85
CA ILE A 468 26.78 -27.05 -2.86
C ILE A 468 25.71 -26.19 -3.53
N TRP A 469 24.50 -26.19 -2.96
CA TRP A 469 23.43 -25.27 -3.37
C TRP A 469 23.46 -24.05 -2.45
N HIS A 470 23.92 -22.91 -2.94
CA HIS A 470 23.85 -21.64 -2.20
C HIS A 470 23.86 -20.47 -3.19
N PRO A 471 23.00 -19.44 -3.01
CA PRO A 471 22.82 -18.36 -3.99
C PRO A 471 24.09 -17.54 -4.27
N LEU A 472 25.08 -17.60 -3.38
CA LEU A 472 26.36 -16.91 -3.53
C LEU A 472 27.47 -17.75 -4.16
N VAL A 473 27.26 -19.02 -4.49
CA VAL A 473 28.30 -19.87 -5.10
C VAL A 473 28.83 -19.23 -6.37
N ASP A 474 27.94 -18.79 -7.25
CA ASP A 474 28.31 -18.16 -8.52
C ASP A 474 29.03 -16.81 -8.34
N LYS A 475 28.93 -16.17 -7.17
CA LYS A 475 29.68 -14.94 -6.88
C LYS A 475 31.17 -15.22 -6.75
N PHE A 476 31.55 -16.33 -6.12
CA PHE A 476 32.95 -16.65 -5.80
C PHE A 476 33.59 -17.60 -6.81
N PHE A 477 32.79 -18.47 -7.44
CA PHE A 477 33.29 -19.54 -8.31
C PHE A 477 32.83 -19.36 -9.76
N GLU A 478 33.65 -19.82 -10.71
CA GLU A 478 33.32 -19.81 -12.14
C GLU A 478 32.73 -21.14 -12.62
N GLY A 479 32.91 -22.20 -11.82
CA GLY A 479 32.40 -23.53 -12.11
C GLY A 479 32.83 -24.56 -11.06
N PHE A 480 32.49 -25.82 -11.31
CA PHE A 480 32.84 -26.96 -10.46
C PHE A 480 33.67 -27.97 -11.27
N ASP A 481 34.84 -28.34 -10.76
CA ASP A 481 35.71 -29.38 -11.35
C ASP A 481 35.27 -30.75 -10.82
N GLU A 482 34.57 -31.52 -11.65
CA GLU A 482 34.07 -32.85 -11.30
C GLU A 482 35.19 -33.88 -11.04
N GLN A 483 36.36 -33.74 -11.66
CA GLN A 483 37.48 -34.66 -11.44
C GLN A 483 38.15 -34.42 -10.10
N ARG A 484 38.29 -33.14 -9.72
CA ARG A 484 38.91 -32.74 -8.45
C ARG A 484 37.91 -32.64 -7.29
N GLN A 485 36.60 -32.72 -7.58
CA GLN A 485 35.52 -32.53 -6.61
C GLN A 485 35.64 -31.19 -5.86
N LYS A 486 35.92 -30.12 -6.61
CA LYS A 486 36.28 -28.82 -6.06
C LYS A 486 35.74 -27.68 -6.92
N TYR A 487 35.31 -26.59 -6.29
CA TYR A 487 34.94 -25.36 -7.00
C TYR A 487 36.15 -24.58 -7.52
N ILE A 488 36.02 -24.01 -8.71
CA ILE A 488 37.06 -23.23 -9.37
C ILE A 488 36.88 -21.75 -8.98
N LEU A 489 37.83 -21.21 -8.22
CA LEU A 489 37.82 -19.83 -7.75
C LEU A 489 37.92 -18.85 -8.91
N ARG A 490 37.03 -17.84 -8.95
CA ARG A 490 37.07 -16.79 -9.98
C ARG A 490 38.43 -16.06 -9.95
N PRO A 491 39.01 -15.70 -11.10
CA PRO A 491 40.33 -15.07 -11.19
C PRO A 491 40.51 -13.82 -10.32
N ILE A 492 39.46 -13.03 -10.13
CA ILE A 492 39.49 -11.81 -9.30
C ILE A 492 39.85 -12.09 -7.83
N TYR A 493 39.57 -13.29 -7.30
CA TYR A 493 39.87 -13.63 -5.92
C TYR A 493 41.26 -14.27 -5.74
N LYS A 494 41.90 -14.73 -6.83
CA LYS A 494 43.26 -15.31 -6.80
C LYS A 494 44.33 -14.30 -6.35
N GLN A 495 44.06 -13.00 -6.49
CA GLN A 495 44.96 -11.97 -5.97
C GLN A 495 45.07 -12.01 -4.44
N TRP A 496 44.05 -12.54 -3.74
CA TRP A 496 44.03 -12.66 -2.27
C TRP A 496 44.34 -14.07 -1.78
N TYR A 497 44.08 -15.08 -2.61
CA TYR A 497 44.43 -16.49 -2.38
C TYR A 497 45.29 -17.02 -3.54
N PRO A 498 46.55 -16.58 -3.67
CA PRO A 498 47.42 -16.95 -4.80
C PRO A 498 47.77 -18.45 -4.84
N ASP A 499 47.69 -19.12 -3.69
CA ASP A 499 48.03 -20.54 -3.56
C ASP A 499 46.85 -21.48 -3.84
N ASP A 500 45.62 -20.97 -4.04
CA ASP A 500 44.36 -21.72 -4.24
C ASP A 500 43.77 -21.56 -5.64
#